data_AF-A0A7Y3DHA9-F1
#
_entry.id   AF-A0A7Y3DHA9-F1
#
_cell.length_a   1.000
_cell.length_b   1.000
_cell.length_c   1.000
_cell.angle_alpha   90.00
_cell.angle_beta   90.00
_cell.angle_gamma   90.00
#
_symmetry.space_group_name_H-M   'P 1'
#
loop_
_entity.id
_entity.type
_entity.pdbx_description
1 polymer ?
#
loop_
_entity_poly.entity_id
_entity_poly.type
_entity_poly.pdbx_seq_one_letter_code
_entity_poly.pdbx_strand_id
1 'polypeptide(L)'
;MRAVFAIALGVGFLGLLGWIITSAVAASVDGWEGIDPDERLGTNGRTAVAGVFGFGMAGLSAAYAGWPTAATAGAAIVGAIAAGAIARLAP
;
A
#
# COMPACT_ATOMS: atom_id res chain seq x y z
N MET A 1 -0.16 12.40 -15.15
CA MET A 1 -0.70 11.18 -14.50
C MET A 1 0.37 10.20 -14.07
N ARG A 2 1.30 9.77 -14.93
CA ARG A 2 2.36 8.80 -14.56
C ARG A 2 3.14 9.17 -13.29
N ALA A 3 3.54 10.44 -13.15
CA ALA A 3 4.22 10.93 -11.95
C ALA A 3 3.38 10.75 -10.67
N VAL A 4 2.07 10.97 -10.72
CA VAL A 4 1.17 10.80 -9.57
C VAL A 4 1.12 9.33 -9.14
N PHE A 5 0.98 8.40 -10.09
CA PHE A 5 0.99 6.98 -9.80
C PHE A 5 2.35 6.50 -9.29
N ALA A 6 3.46 7.05 -9.82
CA ALA A 6 4.80 6.75 -9.34
C ALA A 6 5.06 7.24 -7.92
N ILE A 7 4.60 8.45 -7.58
CA ILE A 7 4.67 8.98 -6.22
C ILE A 7 3.82 8.11 -5.28
N ALA A 8 2.58 7.80 -5.66
CA ALA A 8 1.72 6.94 -4.86
C ALA A 8 2.35 5.55 -4.64
N LEU A 9 2.92 4.96 -5.69
CA LEU A 9 3.62 3.69 -5.59
C LEU A 9 4.82 3.78 -4.65
N GLY A 10 5.65 4.82 -4.78
CA GLY A 10 6.80 5.04 -3.93
C GLY A 10 6.41 5.20 -2.46
N VAL A 11 5.39 6.02 -2.17
CA VAL A 11 4.88 6.21 -0.80
C VAL A 11 4.29 4.91 -0.24
N GLY A 12 3.49 4.20 -1.02
CA GLY A 12 2.92 2.91 -0.60
C GLY A 12 4.00 1.86 -0.34
N PHE A 13 5.02 1.81 -1.19
CA PHE A 13 6.16 0.89 -1.04
C PHE A 13 6.98 1.20 0.21
N LEU A 14 7.32 2.48 0.44
CA LEU A 14 8.01 2.90 1.66
C LEU A 14 7.17 2.64 2.92
N GLY A 15 5.85 2.85 2.83
CA GLY A 15 4.92 2.51 3.91
C GLY A 15 4.93 1.01 4.24
N LEU A 16 4.89 0.14 3.23
CA LEU A 16 4.98 -1.31 3.42
C LEU A 16 6.33 -1.72 4.02
N LEU A 17 7.44 -1.17 3.51
CA LEU A 17 8.76 -1.44 4.06
C LEU A 17 8.87 -0.99 5.51
N GLY A 18 8.41 0.22 5.82
CA GLY A 18 8.36 0.73 7.19
C GLY A 18 7.58 -0.20 8.09
N TRP A 19 6.38 -0.63 7.66
CA TRP A 19 5.53 -1.55 8.40
C TRP A 19 6.25 -2.87 8.70
N ILE A 20 6.88 -3.48 7.70
CA ILE A 20 7.63 -4.74 7.86
C ILE A 20 8.79 -4.56 8.84
N ILE A 21 9.58 -3.49 8.69
CA ILE A 21 10.72 -3.21 9.56
C ILE A 21 10.26 -3.03 11.01
N THR A 22 9.23 -2.21 11.25
CA THR A 22 8.75 -1.93 12.61
C THR A 22 8.13 -3.17 13.25
N SER A 23 7.38 -3.98 12.49
CA SER A 23 6.82 -5.25 13.00
C SER A 23 7.94 -6.23 13.36
N ALA A 24 8.97 -6.33 12.51
CA ALA A 24 10.11 -7.19 12.77
C ALA A 24 10.92 -6.73 14.01
N VAL A 25 11.11 -5.42 14.18
CA VAL A 25 11.77 -4.85 15.36
C VAL A 25 10.96 -5.12 16.63
N ALA A 26 9.65 -4.89 16.61
CA ALA A 26 8.77 -5.18 17.75
C ALA A 26 8.82 -6.66 18.16
N ALA A 27 8.88 -7.58 17.18
CA ALA A 27 9.01 -9.01 17.43
C ALA A 27 10.40 -9.46 17.91
N SER A 28 11.45 -8.65 17.70
CA SER A 28 12.84 -9.04 17.97
C SER A 28 13.43 -8.39 19.23
N VAL A 29 12.83 -7.32 19.74
CA VAL A 29 13.36 -6.53 20.88
C VAL A 29 12.33 -6.49 21.99
N ASP A 30 12.64 -7.13 23.12
CA ASP A 30 11.79 -7.12 24.31
C ASP A 30 11.53 -5.68 24.81
N GLY A 31 10.26 -5.35 25.06
CA GLY A 31 9.82 -4.02 25.51
C GLY A 31 9.55 -3.00 24.40
N TRP A 32 9.66 -3.38 23.12
CA TRP A 32 9.36 -2.52 21.96
C TRP A 32 8.02 -2.85 21.28
N GLU A 33 7.15 -3.59 21.97
CA GLU A 33 5.80 -3.98 21.53
C GLU A 33 4.98 -2.76 21.04
N GLY A 34 5.08 -1.63 21.75
CA GLY A 34 4.37 -0.40 21.40
C GLY A 34 4.81 0.29 20.09
N ILE A 35 5.80 -0.23 19.37
CA ILE A 35 6.20 0.23 18.03
C ILE A 35 5.54 -0.63 16.93
N ASP A 36 4.92 -1.75 17.29
CA ASP A 36 4.22 -2.61 16.35
C ASP A 36 3.11 -1.82 15.63
N PRO A 37 3.21 -1.64 14.30
CA PRO A 37 2.18 -0.93 13.54
C PRO A 37 0.85 -1.69 13.53
N ASP A 38 0.85 -3.01 13.70
CA ASP A 38 -0.38 -3.80 13.79
C ASP A 38 -1.14 -3.50 15.09
N GLU A 39 -0.45 -3.26 16.21
CA GLU A 39 -1.09 -2.80 17.44
C GLU A 39 -1.56 -1.34 17.35
N ARG A 40 -0.76 -0.47 16.73
CA ARG A 40 -1.04 0.99 16.71
C ARG A 40 -2.08 1.41 15.69
N LEU A 41 -2.03 0.85 14.49
CA LEU A 41 -2.81 1.28 13.33
C LEU A 41 -3.77 0.19 12.87
N GLY A 42 -3.50 -1.06 13.23
CA GLY A 42 -4.33 -2.22 12.96
C GLY A 42 -4.65 -2.40 11.48
N THR A 43 -5.74 -3.14 11.25
CA THR A 43 -6.21 -3.51 9.91
C THR A 43 -6.49 -2.29 9.03
N ASN A 44 -6.91 -1.17 9.61
CA ASN A 44 -7.21 0.05 8.87
C ASN A 44 -5.95 0.70 8.28
N GLY A 45 -4.85 0.77 9.05
CA GLY A 45 -3.57 1.30 8.53
C GLY A 45 -3.00 0.41 7.43
N ARG A 46 -3.04 -0.92 7.62
CA ARG A 46 -2.59 -1.89 6.63
C ARG A 46 -3.40 -1.80 5.33
N THR A 47 -4.71 -1.64 5.45
CA THR A 47 -5.63 -1.40 4.31
C THR A 47 -5.25 -0.13 3.55
N ALA A 48 -4.97 0.97 4.27
CA ALA A 48 -4.66 2.25 3.65
C ALA A 48 -3.33 2.20 2.88
N VAL A 49 -2.27 1.66 3.50
CA VAL A 49 -0.95 1.51 2.88
C VAL A 49 -1.02 0.59 1.66
N ALA A 50 -1.69 -0.56 1.78
CA ALA A 50 -1.89 -1.48 0.67
C ALA A 50 -2.71 -0.84 -0.46
N GLY A 51 -3.74 -0.05 -0.13
CA GLY A 51 -4.54 0.68 -1.11
C GLY A 51 -3.73 1.73 -1.88
N VAL A 52 -2.87 2.48 -1.21
CA VAL A 52 -1.97 3.46 -1.85
C VAL A 52 -0.97 2.76 -2.78
N PHE A 53 -0.40 1.64 -2.33
CA PHE A 53 0.49 0.82 -3.15
C PHE A 53 -0.23 0.25 -4.39
N GLY A 54 -1.43 -0.33 -4.19
CA GLY A 54 -2.26 -0.88 -5.26
C GLY A 54 -2.72 0.16 -6.27
N PHE A 55 -3.06 1.37 -5.81
CA PHE A 55 -3.36 2.53 -6.66
C PHE A 55 -2.18 2.87 -7.56
N GLY A 56 -1.00 3.00 -6.96
CA GLY A 56 0.23 3.32 -7.65
C GLY A 56 0.59 2.26 -8.70
N MET A 57 0.59 0.98 -8.32
CA MET A 57 0.90 -0.14 -9.22
C MET A 57 -0.07 -0.20 -10.39
N ALA A 58 -1.37 -0.29 -10.14
CA ALA A 58 -2.36 -0.49 -11.19
C ALA A 58 -2.44 0.72 -12.14
N GLY A 59 -2.35 1.94 -11.60
CA GLY A 59 -2.32 3.17 -12.38
C GLY A 59 -1.07 3.29 -13.26
N LEU A 60 0.11 2.93 -12.74
CA LEU A 60 1.34 2.89 -13.53
C LEU A 60 1.27 1.82 -14.62
N SER A 61 0.85 0.60 -14.28
CA SER A 61 0.74 -0.50 -15.24
C SER A 61 -0.20 -0.16 -16.39
N ALA A 62 -1.38 0.39 -16.11
CA ALA A 62 -2.32 0.82 -17.15
C ALA A 62 -1.76 1.99 -18.00
N ALA A 63 -1.10 2.95 -17.36
CA ALA A 63 -0.46 4.07 -18.07
C ALA A 63 0.70 3.62 -18.98
N TYR A 64 1.44 2.58 -18.57
CA TYR A 64 2.51 1.98 -19.37
C TYR A 64 1.96 1.13 -20.52
N ALA A 65 0.85 0.43 -20.31
CA ALA A 65 0.15 -0.31 -21.35
C ALA A 65 -0.51 0.59 -22.42
N GLY A 66 -0.41 1.92 -22.28
CA GLY A 66 -0.95 2.88 -23.25
C GLY A 66 -2.46 3.05 -23.17
N TRP A 67 -3.08 2.70 -22.03
CA TRP A 67 -4.52 2.85 -21.87
C TRP A 67 -4.96 4.31 -21.90
N PRO A 68 -6.19 4.60 -22.35
CA PRO A 68 -6.78 5.92 -22.21
C PRO A 68 -6.75 6.43 -20.77
N THR A 69 -6.69 7.74 -20.60
CA THR A 69 -6.65 8.41 -19.29
C THR A 69 -7.73 7.93 -18.31
N ALA A 70 -8.99 7.86 -18.77
CA ALA A 70 -10.10 7.44 -17.91
C ALA A 70 -9.96 5.98 -17.47
N ALA A 71 -9.55 5.09 -18.37
CA ALA A 71 -9.32 3.68 -18.07
C ALA A 71 -8.13 3.51 -17.10
N THR A 72 -7.10 4.34 -17.22
CA THR A 72 -5.95 4.35 -16.31
C THR A 72 -6.35 4.77 -14.89
N ALA A 73 -7.17 5.82 -14.77
CA ALA A 73 -7.71 6.25 -13.47
C ALA A 73 -8.62 5.17 -12.86
N GLY A 74 -9.46 4.54 -13.68
CA GLY A 74 -10.28 3.40 -13.26
C GLY A 74 -9.45 2.23 -12.75
N ALA A 75 -8.40 1.83 -13.48
CA ALA A 75 -7.49 0.78 -13.07
C ALA A 75 -6.80 1.10 -11.73
N ALA A 76 -6.37 2.35 -11.53
CA ALA A 76 -5.78 2.79 -10.27
C ALA A 76 -6.76 2.66 -9.10
N ILE A 77 -8.02 3.08 -9.26
CA ILE A 77 -9.05 2.95 -8.22
C ILE A 77 -9.33 1.48 -7.91
N VAL A 78 -9.48 0.64 -8.94
CA VAL A 78 -9.69 -0.81 -8.77
C VAL A 78 -8.50 -1.45 -8.05
N GLY A 79 -7.28 -1.09 -8.41
CA GLY A 79 -6.05 -1.55 -7.75
C GLY A 79 -6.02 -1.17 -6.27
N ALA A 80 -6.44 0.05 -5.93
CA ALA A 80 -6.52 0.51 -4.55
C ALA A 80 -7.51 -0.31 -3.72
N ILE A 81 -8.72 -0.52 -4.27
CA ILE A 81 -9.79 -1.26 -3.60
C ILE A 81 -9.39 -2.73 -3.44
N ALA A 82 -8.86 -3.36 -4.49
CA ALA A 82 -8.45 -4.76 -4.47
C ALA A 82 -7.32 -4.99 -3.46
N ALA A 83 -6.27 -4.17 -3.47
CA ALA A 83 -5.16 -4.30 -2.54
C ALA A 83 -5.60 -4.04 -1.09
N GLY A 84 -6.43 -3.02 -0.86
CA GLY A 84 -7.01 -2.76 0.45
C GLY A 84 -7.88 -3.92 0.96
N ALA A 85 -8.73 -4.48 0.10
CA ALA A 85 -9.56 -5.62 0.46
C ALA A 85 -8.73 -6.86 0.81
N ILE A 86 -7.68 -7.16 0.04
CA ILE A 86 -6.77 -8.28 0.31
C ILE A 86 -6.03 -8.06 1.63
N ALA A 87 -5.58 -6.83 1.92
CA ALA A 87 -4.90 -6.51 3.17
C ALA A 87 -5.76 -6.73 4.42
N ARG A 88 -7.09 -6.74 4.29
CA ARG A 88 -8.02 -7.09 5.39
C ARG A 88 -8.15 -8.60 5.61
N LEU A 89 -7.86 -9.39 4.60
CA LEU A 89 -7.92 -10.86 4.65
C LEU A 89 -6.58 -11.46 5.07
N ALA A 90 -5.51 -10.68 4.99
CA ALA A 90 -4.19 -11.11 5.39
C ALA A 90 -4.13 -11.25 6.93
N PRO A 91 -3.64 -12.39 7.44
CA PRO A 91 -3.50 -12.64 8.87
C PRO A 91 -2.50 -11.68 9.52
#